data_AF-A0A6Y2XCJ7-F1
#
_entry.id   AF-A0A6Y2XCJ7-F1
#
_cell.length_a   1.000
_cell.length_b   1.000
_cell.length_c   1.000
_cell.angle_alpha   90.00
_cell.angle_beta   90.00
_cell.angle_gamma   90.00
#
_symmetry.space_group_name_H-M   'P 1'
#
loop_
_entity.id
_entity.type
_entity.pdbx_description
1 polymer ?
#
loop_
_entity_poly.entity_id
_entity_poly.type
_entity_poly.pdbx_seq_one_letter_code
_entity_poly.pdbx_strand_id
1 'polypeptide(L)'
;MYSTPTISSFCFSTDVFDCEKGCVDKTAFLLALDEMSFYIDRECVQSEIMDAKRSWELIQDMAENPLPFPEKTYSAKYKDDYFWAIKYIDKVYGEDIVLHIDKINNACISDQLRVYHKYDIYFSTRKMNESELKLFIIKMKKARSQNKYRNSVKGKKVLNTYISSSAKRQLDILSGRHNKKINEELEHIINDAYMKYKGII
;
A
#
# COMPACT_ATOMS: atom_id res chain seq x y z
N MET A 1 -25.48 -14.58 42.92
CA MET A 1 -24.10 -14.29 42.50
C MET A 1 -23.99 -14.84 41.09
N TYR A 2 -24.12 -13.99 40.07
CA TYR A 2 -24.10 -14.46 38.69
C TYR A 2 -22.69 -14.94 38.36
N SER A 3 -22.57 -16.15 37.83
CA SER A 3 -21.31 -16.72 37.37
C SER A 3 -20.68 -15.78 36.37
N THR A 4 -19.53 -15.22 36.73
CA THR A 4 -18.75 -14.31 35.90
C THR A 4 -18.31 -15.06 34.64
N PRO A 5 -18.67 -14.60 33.43
CA PRO A 5 -18.22 -15.25 32.21
C PRO A 5 -16.73 -14.97 32.01
N THR A 6 -15.91 -15.99 32.21
CA THR A 6 -14.50 -16.01 31.81
C THR A 6 -14.40 -16.38 30.33
N ILE A 7 -13.31 -16.04 29.64
CA ILE A 7 -13.10 -16.30 28.22
C ILE A 7 -13.09 -17.79 27.90
N SER A 8 -12.76 -18.61 28.88
CA SER A 8 -12.94 -20.07 28.86
C SER A 8 -14.40 -20.52 28.64
N SER A 9 -15.38 -19.62 28.77
CA SER A 9 -16.80 -19.87 28.48
C SER A 9 -17.22 -19.53 27.06
N PHE A 10 -16.39 -18.82 26.27
CA PHE A 10 -16.70 -18.48 24.87
C PHE A 10 -16.47 -19.70 23.97
N CYS A 11 -17.45 -20.02 23.11
CA CYS A 11 -17.35 -21.09 22.11
C CYS A 11 -16.66 -20.59 20.84
N PHE A 12 -15.39 -20.18 20.93
CA PHE A 12 -14.58 -19.90 19.75
C PHE A 12 -13.29 -20.70 19.79
N SER A 13 -12.93 -21.26 18.64
CA SER A 13 -11.63 -21.91 18.47
C SER A 13 -10.53 -20.86 18.72
N THR A 14 -9.67 -21.14 19.70
CA THR A 14 -8.50 -20.31 20.03
C THR A 14 -7.45 -20.32 18.92
N ASP A 15 -7.65 -21.11 17.87
CA ASP A 15 -6.77 -21.24 16.72
C ASP A 15 -6.71 -19.94 15.91
N VAL A 16 -7.71 -19.06 16.06
CA VAL A 16 -7.73 -17.70 15.49
C VAL A 16 -6.56 -16.85 16.03
N PHE A 17 -6.04 -17.20 17.21
CA PHE A 17 -4.94 -16.50 17.87
C PHE A 17 -3.62 -17.28 17.82
N ASP A 18 -3.60 -18.51 17.29
CA ASP A 18 -2.37 -19.26 17.03
C ASP A 18 -1.75 -18.82 15.70
N CYS A 19 -1.22 -17.60 15.70
CA CYS A 19 -0.34 -17.15 14.65
C CYS A 19 1.07 -17.66 14.98
N GLU A 20 1.50 -18.79 14.38
CA GLU A 20 2.86 -19.36 14.51
C GLU A 20 4.01 -18.39 14.18
N LYS A 21 3.72 -17.16 13.75
CA LYS A 21 4.69 -16.15 13.33
C LYS A 21 4.37 -14.77 13.94
N GLY A 22 4.58 -14.64 15.25
CA GLY A 22 4.95 -13.34 15.85
C GLY A 22 3.92 -12.66 16.76
N CYS A 23 4.25 -12.69 18.05
CA CYS A 23 4.10 -11.65 19.08
C CYS A 23 2.71 -11.09 19.44
N VAL A 24 1.96 -11.83 20.27
CA VAL A 24 1.52 -11.43 21.62
C VAL A 24 1.53 -12.72 22.46
N ASP A 25 1.96 -12.69 23.73
CA ASP A 25 1.81 -13.88 24.58
C ASP A 25 0.32 -14.24 24.66
N LYS A 26 -0.04 -15.43 24.17
CA LYS A 26 -1.43 -15.90 24.06
C LYS A 26 -2.15 -15.76 25.39
N THR A 27 -1.46 -16.07 26.49
CA THR A 27 -1.99 -15.96 27.85
C THR A 27 -2.27 -14.50 28.21
N ALA A 28 -1.31 -13.59 28.04
CA ALA A 28 -1.49 -12.17 28.31
C ALA A 28 -2.61 -11.51 27.48
N PHE A 29 -2.74 -11.89 26.20
CA PHE A 29 -3.81 -11.41 25.34
C PHE A 29 -5.19 -11.89 25.80
N LEU A 30 -5.30 -13.19 26.10
CA LEU A 30 -6.54 -13.76 26.62
C LEU A 30 -6.92 -13.13 27.97
N LEU A 31 -5.96 -12.92 28.88
CA LEU A 31 -6.20 -12.23 30.15
C LEU A 31 -6.67 -10.79 29.96
N ALA A 32 -6.08 -10.06 28.99
CA ALA A 32 -6.50 -8.68 28.69
C ALA A 32 -7.92 -8.62 28.11
N LEU A 33 -8.26 -9.55 27.22
CA LEU A 33 -9.64 -9.67 26.73
C LEU A 33 -10.61 -10.05 27.85
N ASP A 34 -10.18 -10.92 28.77
CA ASP A 34 -11.00 -11.38 29.89
C ASP A 34 -11.32 -10.19 30.80
N GLU A 35 -10.30 -9.39 31.09
CA GLU A 35 -10.44 -8.14 31.83
C GLU A 35 -11.42 -7.18 31.14
N MET A 36 -11.30 -6.99 29.81
CA MET A 36 -12.20 -6.13 29.04
C MET A 36 -13.65 -6.63 29.04
N SER A 37 -13.86 -7.96 29.06
CA SER A 37 -15.19 -8.57 29.08
C SER A 37 -15.95 -8.35 30.41
N PHE A 38 -15.28 -7.93 31.49
CA PHE A 38 -15.98 -7.48 32.69
C PHE A 38 -16.66 -6.12 32.52
N TYR A 39 -16.17 -5.30 31.59
CA TYR A 39 -16.66 -3.93 31.37
C TYR A 39 -17.55 -3.80 30.12
N ILE A 40 -17.50 -4.78 29.22
CA ILE A 40 -18.22 -4.82 27.95
C ILE A 40 -19.06 -6.09 27.92
N ASP A 41 -20.32 -5.99 27.49
CA ASP A 41 -21.19 -7.16 27.39
C ASP A 41 -20.55 -8.29 26.57
N ARG A 42 -20.76 -9.53 27.03
CA ARG A 42 -20.14 -10.73 26.47
C ARG A 42 -20.47 -10.91 24.99
N GLU A 43 -21.72 -10.67 24.59
CA GLU A 43 -22.15 -10.82 23.20
C GLU A 43 -21.47 -9.77 22.31
N CYS A 44 -21.24 -8.57 22.86
CA CYS A 44 -20.53 -7.50 22.17
C CYS A 44 -19.05 -7.87 21.91
N VAL A 45 -18.31 -8.36 22.92
CA VAL A 45 -16.92 -8.81 22.74
C VAL A 45 -16.84 -9.95 21.72
N GLN A 46 -17.76 -10.90 21.81
CA GLN A 46 -17.90 -12.02 20.88
C GLN A 46 -18.15 -11.55 19.44
N SER A 47 -19.04 -10.58 19.24
CA SER A 47 -19.31 -10.00 17.92
C SER A 47 -18.08 -9.33 17.32
N GLU A 48 -17.34 -8.54 18.11
CA GLU A 48 -16.14 -7.85 17.63
C GLU A 48 -15.00 -8.81 17.25
N ILE A 49 -14.81 -9.90 18.00
CA ILE A 49 -13.84 -10.95 17.64
C ILE A 49 -14.21 -11.61 16.31
N MET A 50 -15.48 -11.93 16.11
CA MET A 50 -15.96 -12.55 14.88
C MET A 50 -15.83 -11.61 13.67
N ASP A 51 -16.11 -10.32 13.84
CA ASP A 51 -15.91 -9.30 12.81
C ASP A 51 -14.42 -9.14 12.45
N ALA A 52 -13.53 -9.14 13.45
CA ALA A 52 -12.09 -9.08 13.23
C ALA A 52 -11.57 -10.33 12.49
N LYS A 53 -12.04 -11.52 12.89
CA LYS A 53 -11.72 -12.79 12.20
C LYS A 53 -12.15 -12.75 10.74
N ARG A 54 -13.39 -12.35 10.47
CA ARG A 54 -13.91 -12.24 9.10
C ARG A 54 -13.10 -11.25 8.26
N SER A 55 -12.72 -10.12 8.85
CA SER A 55 -11.88 -9.12 8.18
C SER A 55 -10.52 -9.69 7.83
N TRP A 56 -9.91 -10.45 8.75
CA TRP A 56 -8.63 -11.13 8.52
C TRP A 56 -8.70 -12.18 7.41
N GLU A 57 -9.73 -13.03 7.43
CA GLU A 57 -9.95 -14.04 6.38
C GLU A 57 -10.09 -13.39 4.99
N LEU A 58 -10.86 -12.30 4.88
CA LEU A 58 -10.99 -11.53 3.64
C LEU A 58 -9.66 -10.94 3.15
N ILE A 59 -8.84 -10.41 4.07
CA ILE A 59 -7.52 -9.87 3.74
C ILE A 59 -6.59 -10.98 3.22
N GLN A 60 -6.60 -12.15 3.87
CA GLN A 60 -5.78 -13.31 3.50
C GLN A 60 -6.22 -13.92 2.17
N ASP A 61 -7.52 -14.07 1.92
CA ASP A 61 -8.05 -14.61 0.66
C ASP A 61 -7.76 -13.69 -0.53
N MET A 62 -7.64 -12.38 -0.29
CA MET A 62 -7.23 -11.41 -1.32
C MET A 62 -5.71 -11.24 -1.46
N ALA A 63 -4.90 -12.02 -0.73
CA ALA A 63 -3.48 -11.78 -0.54
C ALA A 63 -2.57 -12.11 -1.75
N GLU A 64 -3.11 -12.29 -2.95
CA GLU A 64 -2.30 -12.15 -4.16
C GLU A 64 -2.05 -10.66 -4.46
N ASN A 65 -1.12 -10.11 -3.68
CA ASN A 65 -0.50 -8.80 -3.90
C ASN A 65 -1.49 -7.61 -3.89
N PRO A 66 -2.15 -7.32 -2.75
CA PRO A 66 -3.13 -6.23 -2.64
C PRO A 66 -2.49 -4.85 -2.76
N LEU A 67 -1.20 -4.73 -2.45
CA LEU A 67 -0.44 -3.49 -2.46
C LEU A 67 0.21 -3.25 -3.83
N PRO A 68 0.66 -2.02 -4.16
CA PRO A 68 1.27 -1.72 -5.44
C PRO A 68 2.72 -2.24 -5.59
N PHE A 69 3.14 -3.23 -4.79
CA PHE A 69 4.48 -3.80 -4.76
C PHE A 69 4.42 -5.31 -4.43
N PRO A 70 5.14 -6.17 -5.17
CA PRO A 70 4.95 -7.62 -5.15
C PRO A 70 5.67 -8.39 -4.04
N GLU A 71 6.60 -7.77 -3.31
CA GLU A 71 7.45 -8.49 -2.38
C GLU A 71 6.83 -8.60 -0.98
N LYS A 72 6.95 -9.79 -0.36
CA LYS A 72 6.63 -10.04 1.05
C LYS A 72 7.78 -9.66 1.99
N THR A 73 8.99 -9.49 1.43
CA THR A 73 10.21 -9.06 2.13
C THR A 73 10.58 -7.64 1.73
N TYR A 74 11.28 -6.92 2.61
CA TYR A 74 11.61 -5.53 2.34
C TYR A 74 12.61 -5.45 1.19
N SER A 75 12.35 -4.52 0.26
CA SER A 75 13.24 -4.19 -0.83
C SER A 75 13.32 -2.70 -1.05
N ALA A 76 14.56 -2.19 -1.11
CA ALA A 76 14.85 -0.77 -1.30
C ALA A 76 14.32 -0.24 -2.64
N LYS A 77 14.14 -1.10 -3.64
CA LYS A 77 13.54 -0.77 -4.94
C LYS A 77 12.14 -0.16 -4.81
N TYR A 78 11.40 -0.57 -3.78
CA TYR A 78 10.02 -0.17 -3.55
C TYR A 78 9.87 0.87 -2.43
N LYS A 79 10.97 1.46 -1.95
CA LYS A 79 10.94 2.47 -0.87
C LYS A 79 9.94 3.59 -1.15
N ASP A 80 9.98 4.16 -2.36
CA ASP A 80 9.04 5.20 -2.79
C ASP A 80 7.59 4.71 -2.91
N ASP A 81 7.40 3.42 -3.17
CA ASP A 81 6.07 2.79 -3.20
C ASP A 81 5.52 2.65 -1.77
N TYR A 82 6.34 2.27 -0.79
CA TYR A 82 5.95 2.19 0.62
C TYR A 82 5.53 3.55 1.17
N PHE A 83 6.39 4.57 1.03
CA PHE A 83 6.08 5.93 1.52
C PHE A 83 4.84 6.51 0.87
N TRP A 84 4.63 6.25 -0.42
CA TRP A 84 3.43 6.70 -1.10
C TRP A 84 2.18 6.01 -0.58
N ALA A 85 2.24 4.69 -0.33
CA ALA A 85 1.10 3.91 0.15
C ALA A 85 0.70 4.35 1.57
N ILE A 86 1.66 4.58 2.47
CA ILE A 86 1.42 5.15 3.80
C ILE A 86 0.65 6.47 3.68
N LYS A 87 1.18 7.42 2.90
CA LYS A 87 0.52 8.72 2.68
C LYS A 87 -0.86 8.61 2.04
N TYR A 88 -1.05 7.65 1.15
CA TYR A 88 -2.35 7.42 0.51
C TYR A 88 -3.37 6.92 1.52
N ILE A 89 -3.02 5.91 2.33
CA ILE A 89 -3.89 5.35 3.37
C ILE A 89 -4.21 6.44 4.41
N ASP A 90 -3.21 7.17 4.90
CA ASP A 90 -3.40 8.26 5.87
C ASP A 90 -4.36 9.32 5.33
N LYS A 91 -4.21 9.71 4.06
CA LYS A 91 -5.12 10.66 3.39
C LYS A 91 -6.56 10.15 3.30
N VAL A 92 -6.76 8.87 3.06
CA VAL A 92 -8.10 8.28 2.91
C VAL A 92 -8.75 8.02 4.27
N TYR A 93 -7.96 7.73 5.30
CA TYR A 93 -8.42 7.39 6.64
C TYR A 93 -8.75 8.60 7.50
N GLY A 94 -8.08 9.73 7.27
CA GLY A 94 -8.09 10.89 8.16
C GLY A 94 -7.07 10.72 9.30
N GLU A 95 -6.47 11.81 9.77
CA GLU A 95 -5.38 11.77 10.79
C GLU A 95 -5.85 11.31 12.18
N ASP A 96 -7.16 11.16 12.42
CA ASP A 96 -7.74 11.06 13.76
C ASP A 96 -7.77 9.65 14.37
N ILE A 97 -7.37 8.60 13.65
CA ILE A 97 -7.25 7.24 14.21
C ILE A 97 -5.79 6.80 14.11
N VAL A 98 -4.89 7.61 14.66
CA VAL A 98 -3.55 7.17 15.04
C VAL A 98 -3.69 6.45 16.38
N LEU A 99 -3.83 5.13 16.35
CA LEU A 99 -3.66 4.30 17.54
C LEU A 99 -2.30 4.65 18.16
N HIS A 100 -2.19 4.80 19.49
CA HIS A 100 -0.91 5.01 20.19
C HIS A 100 0.17 3.97 19.81
N ILE A 101 -0.26 2.80 19.30
CA ILE A 101 0.57 1.74 18.73
C ILE A 101 1.42 2.24 17.56
N ASP A 102 0.92 3.13 16.70
CA ASP A 102 1.68 3.69 15.57
C ASP A 102 2.89 4.51 16.07
N LYS A 103 2.79 5.24 17.19
CA LYS A 103 3.90 6.04 17.72
C LYS A 103 5.04 5.19 18.29
N ILE A 104 4.72 4.07 18.94
CA ILE A 104 5.70 3.18 19.60
C ILE A 104 6.41 2.30 18.56
N ASN A 105 5.69 1.85 17.52
CA ASN A 105 6.20 0.89 16.53
C ASN A 105 6.94 1.53 15.33
N ASN A 106 6.70 2.81 15.03
CA ASN A 106 7.23 3.43 13.81
C ASN A 106 8.77 3.61 13.77
N ALA A 107 9.47 3.53 14.91
CA ALA A 107 10.93 3.69 14.94
C ALA A 107 11.71 2.40 14.60
N CYS A 108 11.10 1.22 14.77
CA CYS A 108 11.80 -0.08 14.70
C CYS A 108 11.28 -1.03 13.60
N ILE A 109 10.25 -0.62 12.84
CA ILE A 109 9.60 -1.45 11.83
C ILE A 109 9.93 -0.94 10.42
N SER A 110 10.17 -1.87 9.49
CA SER A 110 10.43 -1.52 8.08
C SER A 110 9.23 -0.80 7.44
N ASP A 111 9.49 0.10 6.49
CA ASP A 111 8.42 0.84 5.79
C ASP A 111 7.40 -0.08 5.12
N GLN A 112 7.83 -1.25 4.66
CA GLN A 112 6.94 -2.26 4.09
C GLN A 112 5.93 -2.79 5.11
N LEU A 113 6.41 -3.23 6.28
CA LEU A 113 5.55 -3.76 7.34
C LEU A 113 4.61 -2.67 7.88
N ARG A 114 5.06 -1.41 7.91
CA ARG A 114 4.20 -0.26 8.25
C ARG A 114 3.05 -0.09 7.27
N VAL A 115 3.26 -0.33 5.97
CA VAL A 115 2.17 -0.28 4.97
C VAL A 115 1.17 -1.41 5.21
N TYR A 116 1.64 -2.64 5.42
CA TYR A 116 0.76 -3.78 5.70
C TYR A 116 -0.05 -3.56 6.98
N HIS A 117 0.60 -3.10 8.06
CA HIS A 117 -0.08 -2.77 9.31
C HIS A 117 -1.19 -1.73 9.13
N LYS A 118 -0.89 -0.62 8.43
CA LYS A 118 -1.88 0.42 8.14
C LYS A 118 -3.01 -0.08 7.25
N TYR A 119 -2.68 -0.91 6.26
CA TYR A 119 -3.64 -1.55 5.39
C TYR A 119 -4.59 -2.45 6.22
N ASP A 120 -4.06 -3.36 7.04
CA ASP A 120 -4.84 -4.29 7.85
C ASP A 120 -5.77 -3.57 8.85
N ILE A 121 -5.26 -2.55 9.54
CA ILE A 121 -6.05 -1.71 10.44
C ILE A 121 -7.17 -1.00 9.68
N TYR A 122 -6.86 -0.41 8.53
CA TYR A 122 -7.82 0.34 7.73
C TYR A 122 -9.04 -0.52 7.35
N PHE A 123 -8.83 -1.75 6.90
CA PHE A 123 -9.95 -2.62 6.52
C PHE A 123 -10.72 -3.14 7.73
N SER A 124 -10.01 -3.55 8.77
CA SER A 124 -10.63 -4.14 9.96
C SER A 124 -11.51 -3.13 10.68
N THR A 125 -11.03 -1.89 10.85
CA THR A 125 -11.78 -0.81 11.52
C THR A 125 -12.97 -0.31 10.73
N ARG A 126 -12.90 -0.34 9.39
CA ARG A 126 -14.01 0.05 8.52
C ARG A 126 -15.03 -1.08 8.31
N LYS A 127 -14.77 -2.29 8.83
CA LYS A 127 -15.59 -3.50 8.65
C LYS A 127 -15.97 -3.70 7.18
N MET A 128 -15.01 -3.49 6.27
CA MET A 128 -15.27 -3.50 4.82
C MET A 128 -15.65 -4.89 4.34
N ASN A 129 -16.62 -4.95 3.43
CA ASN A 129 -16.90 -6.18 2.70
C ASN A 129 -15.92 -6.40 1.54
N GLU A 130 -15.99 -7.58 0.94
CA GLU A 130 -15.12 -7.99 -0.17
C GLU A 130 -15.13 -7.02 -1.35
N SER A 131 -16.29 -6.47 -1.73
CA SER A 131 -16.42 -5.55 -2.87
C SER A 131 -15.79 -4.19 -2.57
N GLU A 132 -15.95 -3.69 -1.35
CA GLU A 132 -15.34 -2.44 -0.89
C GLU A 132 -13.81 -2.55 -0.86
N LEU A 133 -13.30 -3.67 -0.32
CA LEU A 133 -11.88 -3.98 -0.30
C LEU A 133 -11.29 -4.06 -1.72
N LYS A 134 -11.95 -4.77 -2.65
CA LYS A 134 -11.55 -4.81 -4.08
C LYS A 134 -11.50 -3.42 -4.69
N LEU A 135 -12.55 -2.62 -4.47
CA LEU A 135 -12.64 -1.28 -5.02
C LEU A 135 -11.53 -0.37 -4.48
N PHE A 136 -11.21 -0.48 -3.19
CA PHE A 136 -10.10 0.24 -2.58
C PHE A 136 -8.76 -0.12 -3.24
N ILE A 137 -8.46 -1.42 -3.37
CA ILE A 137 -7.21 -1.90 -3.98
C ILE A 137 -7.07 -1.37 -5.41
N ILE A 138 -8.14 -1.43 -6.20
CA ILE A 138 -8.18 -0.92 -7.58
C ILE A 138 -7.89 0.60 -7.60
N LYS A 139 -8.56 1.37 -6.74
CA LYS A 139 -8.38 2.82 -6.65
C LYS A 139 -6.96 3.19 -6.25
N MET A 140 -6.39 2.49 -5.25
CA MET A 140 -5.03 2.70 -4.78
C MET A 140 -4.01 2.39 -5.89
N LYS A 141 -4.09 1.23 -6.54
CA LYS A 141 -3.19 0.86 -7.65
C LYS A 141 -3.27 1.86 -8.80
N LYS A 142 -4.49 2.28 -9.19
CA LYS A 142 -4.70 3.29 -10.22
C LYS A 142 -4.08 4.64 -9.84
N ALA A 143 -4.29 5.09 -8.61
CA ALA A 143 -3.72 6.35 -8.11
C ALA A 143 -2.18 6.30 -8.08
N ARG A 144 -1.57 5.15 -7.74
CA ARG A 144 -0.12 4.99 -7.77
C ARG A 144 0.42 5.06 -9.19
N SER A 145 -0.19 4.36 -10.13
CA SER A 145 0.21 4.38 -11.54
C SER A 145 0.14 5.80 -12.13
N GLN A 146 -0.92 6.54 -11.82
CA GLN A 146 -1.02 7.96 -12.20
C GLN A 146 0.05 8.82 -11.54
N ASN A 147 0.37 8.57 -10.26
CA ASN A 147 1.44 9.29 -9.56
C ASN A 147 2.81 9.03 -10.20
N LYS A 148 3.13 7.76 -10.50
CA LYS A 148 4.36 7.38 -11.21
C LYS A 148 4.45 8.06 -12.58
N TYR A 149 3.34 8.09 -13.33
CA TYR A 149 3.28 8.78 -14.61
C TYR A 149 3.51 10.30 -14.46
N ARG A 150 2.80 10.97 -13.55
CA ARG A 150 2.99 12.40 -13.28
C ARG A 150 4.43 12.74 -12.91
N ASN A 151 5.07 11.89 -12.12
CA ASN A 151 6.48 12.06 -11.76
C ASN A 151 7.42 11.83 -12.96
N SER A 152 7.15 10.85 -13.82
CA SER A 152 8.00 10.56 -14.99
C SER A 152 7.91 11.62 -16.10
N VAL A 153 6.82 12.39 -16.12
CA VAL A 153 6.61 13.53 -17.03
C VAL A 153 6.80 14.89 -16.36
N LYS A 154 7.19 14.94 -15.08
CA LYS A 154 7.39 16.22 -14.37
C LYS A 154 8.50 17.01 -15.06
N GLY A 155 8.21 18.27 -15.39
CA GLY A 155 9.13 19.15 -16.12
C GLY A 155 9.21 18.89 -17.63
N LYS A 156 8.52 17.86 -18.16
CA LYS A 156 8.43 17.58 -19.60
C LYS A 156 7.19 18.25 -20.18
N LYS A 157 7.32 18.84 -21.36
CA LYS A 157 6.19 19.33 -22.14
C LYS A 157 5.95 18.39 -23.32
N VAL A 158 4.68 18.12 -23.61
CA VAL A 158 4.29 17.34 -24.78
C VAL A 158 4.57 18.16 -26.03
N LEU A 159 5.36 17.61 -26.96
CA LEU A 159 5.56 18.18 -28.28
C LEU A 159 4.55 17.56 -29.26
N ASN A 160 3.37 18.16 -29.34
CA ASN A 160 2.35 17.77 -30.32
C ASN A 160 2.65 18.44 -31.65
N THR A 161 3.31 17.73 -32.55
CA THR A 161 3.64 18.23 -33.89
C THR A 161 3.52 17.13 -34.94
N TYR A 162 3.35 17.55 -36.18
CA TYR A 162 3.42 16.66 -37.34
C TYR A 162 4.81 16.76 -37.95
N ILE A 163 5.41 15.62 -38.25
CA ILE A 163 6.65 15.51 -39.02
C ILE A 163 6.39 14.58 -40.22
N SER A 164 7.18 14.74 -41.28
CA SER A 164 7.06 13.86 -42.44
C SER A 164 7.35 12.41 -42.06
N SER A 165 6.73 11.47 -42.78
CA SER A 165 6.96 10.02 -42.58
C SER A 165 8.43 9.64 -42.75
N SER A 166 9.15 10.31 -43.65
CA SER A 166 10.59 10.11 -43.85
C SER A 166 11.41 10.57 -42.64
N ALA A 167 11.12 11.75 -42.09
CA ALA A 167 11.78 12.25 -40.89
C ALA A 167 11.50 11.36 -39.67
N LYS A 168 10.26 10.88 -39.51
CA LYS A 168 9.90 9.94 -38.44
C LYS A 168 10.71 8.64 -38.55
N ARG A 169 10.84 8.08 -39.75
CA ARG A 169 11.63 6.87 -40.01
C ARG A 169 13.12 7.07 -39.71
N GLN A 170 13.68 8.22 -40.07
CA GLN A 170 15.07 8.56 -39.72
C GLN A 170 15.26 8.63 -38.20
N LEU A 171 14.33 9.28 -37.49
CA LEU A 171 14.35 9.36 -36.03
C LEU A 171 14.25 7.98 -35.36
N ASP A 172 13.41 7.07 -35.90
CA ASP A 172 13.32 5.69 -35.41
C ASP A 172 14.64 4.94 -35.57
N ILE A 173 15.28 5.05 -36.74
CA ILE A 173 16.59 4.42 -37.00
C ILE A 173 17.66 4.97 -36.05
N LEU A 174 17.71 6.28 -35.85
CA LEU A 174 18.66 6.92 -34.92
C LEU A 174 18.43 6.45 -33.48
N SER A 175 17.18 6.46 -33.02
CA SER A 175 16.83 6.02 -31.67
C SER A 175 17.23 4.57 -31.41
N GLY A 176 17.02 3.68 -32.39
CA GLY A 176 17.43 2.29 -32.32
C GLY A 176 18.95 2.11 -32.30
N ARG A 177 19.69 2.85 -33.13
CA ARG A 177 21.17 2.79 -33.16
C ARG A 177 21.80 3.32 -31.87
N HIS A 178 21.23 4.36 -31.29
CA HIS A 178 21.74 4.99 -30.07
C HIS A 178 21.20 4.35 -28.79
N ASN A 179 20.33 3.34 -28.89
CA ASN A 179 19.62 2.71 -27.77
C ASN A 179 18.93 3.74 -26.84
N LYS A 180 18.34 4.77 -27.46
CA LYS A 180 17.62 5.86 -26.78
C LYS A 180 16.14 5.78 -27.11
N LYS A 181 15.29 6.31 -26.22
CA LYS A 181 13.88 6.53 -26.57
C LYS A 181 13.77 7.62 -27.62
N ILE A 182 12.74 7.56 -28.46
CA ILE A 182 12.47 8.55 -29.52
C ILE A 182 12.51 9.99 -28.99
N ASN A 183 11.94 10.25 -27.82
CA ASN A 183 11.95 11.59 -27.22
C ASN A 183 13.36 12.03 -26.78
N GLU A 184 14.17 11.11 -26.23
CA GLU A 184 15.54 11.38 -25.80
C GLU A 184 16.45 11.66 -27.01
N GLU A 185 16.25 10.91 -28.10
CA GLU A 185 16.95 11.15 -29.36
C GLU A 185 16.55 12.49 -29.98
N LEU A 186 15.26 12.82 -29.97
CA LEU A 186 14.77 14.10 -30.47
C LEU A 186 15.33 15.29 -29.66
N GLU A 187 15.35 15.18 -28.32
CA GLU A 187 15.95 16.19 -27.45
C GLU A 187 17.45 16.37 -27.74
N HIS A 188 18.18 15.27 -27.98
CA HIS A 188 19.60 15.32 -28.34
C HIS A 188 19.83 16.07 -29.65
N ILE A 189 19.08 15.74 -30.71
CA ILE A 189 19.18 16.42 -32.02
C ILE A 189 18.87 17.92 -31.89
N ILE A 190 17.83 18.28 -31.13
CA ILE A 190 17.47 19.68 -30.88
C ILE A 190 18.60 20.41 -30.15
N ASN A 191 19.15 19.82 -29.10
CA ASN A 191 20.23 20.41 -28.33
C ASN A 191 21.50 20.58 -29.17
N ASP A 192 21.90 19.57 -29.93
CA ASP A 192 23.07 19.64 -30.79
C ASP A 192 22.92 20.73 -31.86
N ALA A 193 21.75 20.82 -32.50
CA ALA A 193 21.46 21.89 -33.46
C ALA A 193 21.48 23.27 -32.81
N TYR A 194 20.95 23.40 -31.59
CA TYR A 194 20.92 24.65 -30.84
C TYR A 194 22.31 25.11 -30.40
N MET A 195 23.17 24.18 -29.97
CA MET A 195 24.54 24.47 -29.54
C MET A 195 25.40 24.94 -30.72
N LYS A 196 25.24 24.33 -31.90
CA LYS A 196 25.84 24.80 -33.16
C LYS A 196 25.35 26.20 -33.54
N TYR A 197 24.05 26.45 -33.43
CA TYR A 197 23.47 27.77 -33.69
C TYR A 197 24.07 28.85 -32.77
N LYS A 198 24.36 28.51 -31.52
CA LYS A 198 25.03 29.41 -30.57
C LYS A 198 26.54 29.54 -30.75
N GLY A 199 27.17 28.78 -31.66
CA GLY A 199 28.62 28.78 -31.86
C GLY A 199 29.41 28.26 -30.66
N ILE A 200 28.80 27.42 -29.81
CA ILE A 200 29.44 26.81 -28.64
C ILE A 200 30.25 25.57 -29.03
N ILE A 201 29.87 24.94 -30.14
CA ILE A 201 30.53 23.80 -30.80
C ILE A 201 30.51 24.00 -32.31
#